data_AF-A0A7Y3BF91-F1
#
_entry.id   AF-A0A7Y3BF91-F1
#
_cell.length_a   1.000
_cell.length_b   1.000
_cell.length_c   1.000
_cell.angle_alpha   90.00
_cell.angle_beta   90.00
_cell.angle_gamma   90.00
#
_symmetry.space_group_name_H-M   'P 1'
#
loop_
_entity.id
_entity.type
_entity.pdbx_description
1 polymer ?
#
loop_
_entity_poly.entity_id
_entity_poly.type
_entity_poly.pdbx_seq_one_letter_code
_entity_poly.pdbx_strand_id
1 'polypeptide(L)'
;GDFITHVDGESVLGLSLDQAVDMMRGPIGSEIIITVVREGSPEPFDVSIIRDVIKLTAVRSRIFGETVVLRLSTFSDQTFPSMREQLVEKVEELGGFDNVNGFIIDLRNNPGGLLNQAVRVSDAFLDAGEIVSTRGRDPQDGDRFNAQEGDLAQGKPMVVLINGGSASASEIVAGALQDHRRAIVVGTKSFGKGSVQTVMPLRGEGAMRLTTARYYTPSGRSIQALGVSPDIIVAQPPRREEEEDDTPTRGARSEAELRGSLNNDSLTEDERRQIEEDRAKAEASADIRNEDYQLAYAIDILKGISALGPEYAAALAAQDSN
;
A
#
# COMPACT_ATOMS: atom_id res chain seq x y z
N GLY A 1 25.24 -11.71 0.86
CA GLY A 1 25.03 -10.24 0.77
C GLY A 1 26.38 -9.56 0.67
N ASP A 2 26.41 -8.26 0.37
CA ASP A 2 27.67 -7.51 0.21
C ASP A 2 28.12 -6.87 1.54
N PHE A 3 29.43 -6.87 1.79
CA PHE A 3 30.05 -6.22 2.94
C PHE A 3 30.92 -5.06 2.48
N ILE A 4 30.68 -3.86 3.00
CA ILE A 4 31.53 -2.68 2.76
C ILE A 4 32.64 -2.68 3.80
N THR A 5 33.90 -2.63 3.35
CA THR A 5 35.08 -2.70 4.23
C THR A 5 35.88 -1.40 4.29
N HIS A 6 35.86 -0.62 3.20
CA HIS A 6 36.51 0.68 3.11
C HIS A 6 35.65 1.69 2.36
N VAL A 7 35.84 2.96 2.70
CA VAL A 7 35.25 4.13 2.05
C VAL A 7 36.38 5.12 1.75
N ASP A 8 36.56 5.46 0.47
CA ASP A 8 37.65 6.30 -0.03
C ASP A 8 39.04 5.85 0.48
N GLY A 9 39.23 4.53 0.60
CA GLY A 9 40.46 3.89 1.07
C GLY A 9 40.60 3.78 2.60
N GLU A 10 39.69 4.39 3.38
CA GLU A 10 39.69 4.30 4.84
C GLU A 10 38.82 3.14 5.34
N SER A 11 39.33 2.36 6.29
CA SER A 11 38.61 1.19 6.81
C SER A 11 37.43 1.60 7.67
N VAL A 12 36.27 0.95 7.47
CA VAL A 12 35.08 1.14 8.31
C VAL A 12 34.99 0.16 9.48
N LEU A 13 35.98 -0.73 9.65
CA LEU A 13 36.03 -1.70 10.75
C LEU A 13 36.19 -0.98 12.10
N GLY A 14 35.28 -1.28 13.02
CA GLY A 14 35.28 -0.69 14.37
C GLY A 14 34.53 0.65 14.48
N LEU A 15 34.01 1.19 13.38
CA LEU A 15 33.10 2.33 13.39
C LEU A 15 31.68 1.89 13.77
N SER A 16 30.90 2.82 14.33
CA SER A 16 29.45 2.66 14.41
C SER A 16 28.82 2.77 13.03
N LEU A 17 27.59 2.27 12.88
CA LEU A 17 26.84 2.40 11.63
C LEU A 17 26.70 3.87 11.20
N ASP A 18 26.41 4.76 12.15
CA ASP A 18 26.24 6.19 11.87
C ASP A 18 27.55 6.82 11.37
N GLN A 19 28.69 6.47 11.97
CA GLN A 19 30.00 6.96 11.54
C GLN A 19 30.35 6.48 10.12
N ALA A 20 30.08 5.21 9.82
CA ALA A 20 30.30 4.66 8.47
C ALA A 20 29.38 5.32 7.44
N VAL A 21 28.12 5.59 7.79
CA VAL A 21 27.17 6.32 6.93
C VAL A 21 27.61 7.76 6.70
N ASP A 22 28.13 8.44 7.72
CA ASP A 22 28.62 9.82 7.61
C ASP A 22 29.82 9.92 6.68
N MET A 23 30.75 8.94 6.69
CA MET A 23 31.83 8.85 5.69
C MET A 23 31.31 8.66 4.27
N MET A 24 30.20 7.94 4.11
CA MET A 24 29.59 7.73 2.81
C MET A 24 28.82 8.96 2.29
N ARG A 25 28.38 9.85 3.17
CA ARG A 25 27.69 11.09 2.81
C ARG A 25 28.66 12.14 2.27
N GLY A 26 28.17 12.99 1.39
CA GLY A 26 28.97 14.05 0.77
C GLY A 26 28.13 14.90 -0.18
N PRO A 27 28.74 15.90 -0.84
CA PRO A 27 28.04 16.75 -1.79
C PRO A 27 27.40 15.95 -2.93
N ILE A 28 26.21 16.38 -3.36
CA ILE A 28 25.55 15.79 -4.54
C ILE A 28 26.46 15.96 -5.75
N GLY A 29 26.61 14.90 -6.53
CA GLY A 29 27.47 14.83 -7.71
C GLY A 29 28.94 14.52 -7.42
N SER A 30 29.37 14.38 -6.16
CA SER A 30 30.73 13.95 -5.86
C SER A 30 30.89 12.44 -5.95
N GLU A 31 32.08 11.99 -6.35
CA GLU A 31 32.42 10.57 -6.42
C GLU A 31 32.79 10.03 -5.02
N ILE A 32 32.42 8.78 -4.78
CA ILE A 32 32.84 7.97 -3.63
C ILE A 32 33.31 6.61 -4.14
N ILE A 33 34.37 6.09 -3.54
CA ILE A 33 34.86 4.74 -3.81
C ILE A 33 34.60 3.87 -2.59
N ILE A 34 33.88 2.76 -2.75
CA ILE A 34 33.68 1.78 -1.69
C ILE A 34 34.33 0.44 -2.03
N THR A 35 35.03 -0.16 -1.08
CA THR A 35 35.61 -1.49 -1.24
C THR A 35 34.64 -2.54 -0.70
N VAL A 36 34.17 -3.42 -1.59
CA VAL A 36 33.14 -4.42 -1.31
C VAL A 36 33.73 -5.82 -1.27
N VAL A 37 33.32 -6.60 -0.27
CA VAL A 37 33.53 -8.05 -0.19
C VAL A 37 32.20 -8.74 -0.44
N ARG A 38 32.15 -9.58 -1.48
CA ARG A 38 30.96 -10.32 -1.89
C ARG A 38 31.22 -11.81 -1.82
N GLU A 39 30.27 -12.54 -1.23
CA GLU A 39 30.29 -14.00 -1.19
C GLU A 39 30.34 -14.59 -2.62
N GLY A 40 31.33 -15.45 -2.87
CA GLY A 40 31.61 -16.01 -4.20
C GLY A 40 32.64 -15.23 -5.03
N SER A 41 33.06 -14.03 -4.60
CA SER A 41 34.24 -13.35 -5.15
C SER A 41 35.48 -13.67 -4.32
N PRO A 42 36.60 -14.11 -4.92
CA PRO A 42 37.80 -14.45 -4.17
C PRO A 42 38.53 -13.23 -3.59
N GLU A 43 38.37 -12.05 -4.18
CA GLU A 43 39.04 -10.82 -3.75
C GLU A 43 38.04 -9.66 -3.57
N PRO A 44 38.30 -8.73 -2.63
CA PRO A 44 37.58 -7.46 -2.53
C PRO A 44 37.77 -6.62 -3.80
N PHE A 45 36.78 -5.81 -4.16
CA PHE A 45 36.86 -4.92 -5.31
C PHE A 45 36.25 -3.55 -5.02
N ASP A 46 36.72 -2.54 -5.74
CA ASP A 46 36.27 -1.16 -5.58
C ASP A 46 35.09 -0.85 -6.51
N VAL A 47 34.12 -0.11 -5.97
CA VAL A 47 32.97 0.41 -6.71
C VAL A 47 32.98 1.92 -6.61
N SER A 48 33.15 2.59 -7.75
CA SER A 48 32.94 4.04 -7.87
C SER A 48 31.45 4.32 -8.00
N ILE A 49 30.94 5.21 -7.15
CA ILE A 49 29.55 5.65 -7.09
C ILE A 49 29.54 7.17 -7.13
N ILE A 50 28.62 7.76 -7.90
CA ILE A 50 28.36 9.19 -7.83
C ILE A 50 27.27 9.42 -6.79
N ARG A 51 27.56 10.23 -5.77
CA ARG A 51 26.59 10.59 -4.74
C ARG A 51 25.43 11.34 -5.38
N ASP A 52 24.21 10.88 -5.15
CA ASP A 52 22.99 11.55 -5.58
C ASP A 52 22.00 11.62 -4.42
N VAL A 53 20.98 12.46 -4.55
CA VAL A 53 19.85 12.48 -3.63
C VAL A 53 19.13 11.14 -3.74
N ILE A 54 19.13 10.36 -2.66
CA ILE A 54 18.31 9.14 -2.57
C ILE A 54 16.84 9.56 -2.66
N LYS A 55 16.24 9.39 -3.84
CA LYS A 55 14.81 9.54 -4.02
C LYS A 55 14.14 8.31 -3.45
N LEU A 56 13.72 8.37 -2.19
CA LEU A 56 12.84 7.37 -1.62
C LEU A 56 11.57 7.31 -2.48
N THR A 57 11.37 6.19 -3.19
CA THR A 57 10.16 5.96 -3.95
C THR A 57 8.98 5.83 -2.99
N ALA A 58 8.29 6.95 -2.76
CA ALA A 58 7.19 7.02 -1.81
C ALA A 58 5.99 6.19 -2.26
N VAL A 59 5.76 6.11 -3.58
CA VAL A 59 4.62 5.42 -4.19
C VAL A 59 5.07 4.52 -5.32
N ARG A 60 4.55 3.30 -5.35
CA ARG A 60 4.64 2.37 -6.49
C ARG A 60 3.24 1.97 -6.92
N SER A 61 2.97 1.99 -8.21
CA SER A 61 1.68 1.59 -8.79
C SER A 61 1.80 0.32 -9.63
N ARG A 62 0.73 -0.48 -9.64
CA ARG A 62 0.59 -1.68 -10.47
C ARG A 62 -0.88 -1.85 -10.85
N ILE A 63 -1.11 -2.50 -11.99
CA ILE A 63 -2.44 -2.94 -12.43
C ILE A 63 -2.54 -4.45 -12.22
N PHE A 64 -3.66 -4.90 -11.67
CA PHE A 64 -4.02 -6.31 -11.58
C PHE A 64 -5.40 -6.51 -12.19
N GLY A 65 -5.45 -7.00 -13.43
CA GLY A 65 -6.68 -7.01 -14.23
C GLY A 65 -7.18 -5.59 -14.44
N GLU A 66 -8.33 -5.26 -13.85
CA GLU A 66 -8.99 -3.93 -13.92
C GLU A 66 -8.82 -3.13 -12.61
N THR A 67 -8.02 -3.64 -11.67
CA THR A 67 -7.79 -3.01 -10.37
C THR A 67 -6.47 -2.23 -10.37
N VAL A 68 -6.51 -0.98 -9.92
CA VAL A 68 -5.30 -0.14 -9.73
C VAL A 68 -4.82 -0.25 -8.29
N VAL A 69 -3.56 -0.62 -8.09
CA VAL A 69 -2.94 -0.78 -6.77
C VAL A 69 -1.87 0.29 -6.59
N LEU A 70 -1.98 1.08 -5.52
CA LEU A 70 -1.04 2.12 -5.13
C LEU A 70 -0.42 1.76 -3.78
N ARG A 71 0.86 1.38 -3.79
CA ARG A 71 1.61 1.07 -2.57
C ARG A 71 2.38 2.28 -2.09
N LEU A 72 1.98 2.81 -0.94
CA LEU A 72 2.63 3.94 -0.29
C LEU A 72 3.59 3.39 0.76
N SER A 73 4.90 3.59 0.55
CA SER A 73 5.95 3.05 1.44
C SER A 73 6.31 4.02 2.58
N THR A 74 6.05 5.32 2.40
CA THR A 74 6.28 6.38 3.39
C THR A 74 5.43 7.61 3.05
N PHE A 75 5.24 8.50 4.03
CA PHE A 75 4.62 9.82 3.82
C PHE A 75 5.69 10.91 3.82
N SER A 76 6.20 11.25 2.64
CA SER A 76 7.13 12.36 2.37
C SER A 76 6.47 13.41 1.49
N ASP A 77 7.14 14.53 1.23
CA ASP A 77 6.57 15.61 0.41
C ASP A 77 6.20 15.18 -1.02
N GLN A 78 6.75 14.06 -1.49
CA GLN A 78 6.47 13.47 -2.80
C GLN A 78 5.30 12.48 -2.79
N THR A 79 4.80 12.05 -1.63
CA THR A 79 3.78 10.98 -1.55
C THR A 79 2.51 11.35 -2.30
N PHE A 80 1.85 12.46 -1.98
CA PHE A 80 0.61 12.82 -2.67
C PHE A 80 0.83 13.15 -4.17
N PRO A 81 1.82 13.98 -4.56
CA PRO A 81 2.07 14.25 -5.98
C PRO A 81 2.29 12.97 -6.80
N SER A 82 3.16 12.07 -6.33
CA SER A 82 3.44 10.80 -7.02
C SER A 82 2.25 9.85 -7.00
N MET A 83 1.47 9.81 -5.93
CA MET A 83 0.24 9.00 -5.88
C MET A 83 -0.76 9.45 -6.95
N ARG A 84 -1.01 10.76 -7.04
CA ARG A 84 -1.96 11.31 -8.02
C ARG A 84 -1.49 11.06 -9.45
N GLU A 85 -0.22 11.32 -9.74
CA GLU A 85 0.38 11.08 -11.05
C GLU A 85 0.25 9.61 -11.46
N GLN A 86 0.69 8.69 -10.60
CA GLN A 86 0.63 7.26 -10.89
C GLN A 86 -0.80 6.71 -10.96
N LEU A 87 -1.73 7.27 -10.19
CA LEU A 87 -3.15 6.91 -10.31
C LEU A 87 -3.67 7.25 -11.70
N VAL A 88 -3.48 8.50 -12.14
CA VAL A 88 -3.94 8.96 -13.46
C VAL A 88 -3.30 8.14 -14.57
N GLU A 89 -1.98 7.92 -14.49
CA GLU A 89 -1.25 7.08 -15.46
C GLU A 89 -1.85 5.68 -15.58
N LYS A 90 -2.16 5.01 -14.46
CA LYS A 90 -2.72 3.64 -14.48
C LYS A 90 -4.17 3.58 -14.93
N VAL A 91 -4.94 4.64 -14.69
CA VAL A 91 -6.29 4.76 -15.24
C VAL A 91 -6.24 4.96 -16.76
N GLU A 92 -5.32 5.79 -17.25
CA GLU A 92 -5.11 6.00 -18.69
C GLU A 92 -4.61 4.73 -19.38
N GLU A 93 -3.72 3.97 -18.74
CA GLU A 93 -3.25 2.66 -19.24
C GLU A 93 -4.38 1.64 -19.39
N LEU A 94 -5.38 1.69 -18.51
CA LEU A 94 -6.61 0.89 -18.62
C LEU A 94 -7.62 1.45 -19.62
N GLY A 95 -7.36 2.60 -20.26
CA GLY A 95 -8.26 3.23 -21.21
C GLY A 95 -9.38 4.06 -20.58
N GLY A 96 -9.23 4.48 -19.32
CA GLY A 96 -10.16 5.36 -18.60
C GLY A 96 -10.86 4.69 -17.42
N PHE A 97 -11.59 5.51 -16.64
CA PHE A 97 -12.26 5.07 -15.41
C PHE A 97 -13.32 3.98 -15.62
N ASP A 98 -13.92 3.91 -16.81
CA ASP A 98 -14.94 2.88 -17.12
C ASP A 98 -14.37 1.46 -17.06
N ASN A 99 -13.08 1.30 -17.38
CA ASN A 99 -12.36 0.03 -17.36
C ASN A 99 -11.68 -0.27 -16.01
N VAL A 100 -11.88 0.59 -15.01
CA VAL A 100 -11.36 0.42 -13.65
C VAL A 100 -12.47 -0.11 -12.76
N ASN A 101 -12.25 -1.27 -12.13
CA ASN A 101 -13.21 -1.88 -11.21
C ASN A 101 -13.05 -1.39 -9.76
N GLY A 102 -11.90 -0.79 -9.42
CA GLY A 102 -11.62 -0.24 -8.10
C GLY A 102 -10.15 0.05 -7.84
N PHE A 103 -9.88 0.60 -6.65
CA PHE A 103 -8.54 1.00 -6.23
C PHE A 103 -8.13 0.33 -4.91
N ILE A 104 -6.86 -0.03 -4.80
CA ILE A 104 -6.25 -0.53 -3.56
C ILE A 104 -5.16 0.45 -3.11
N ILE A 105 -5.27 0.97 -1.89
CA ILE A 105 -4.19 1.70 -1.23
C ILE A 105 -3.46 0.75 -0.28
N ASP A 106 -2.25 0.35 -0.65
CA ASP A 106 -1.43 -0.56 0.16
C ASP A 106 -0.50 0.22 1.10
N LEU A 107 -0.84 0.19 2.40
CA LEU A 107 -0.12 0.84 3.49
C LEU A 107 0.66 -0.18 4.36
N ARG A 108 0.79 -1.43 3.91
CA ARG A 108 1.50 -2.47 4.68
C ARG A 108 2.97 -2.10 4.81
N ASN A 109 3.49 -2.25 6.02
CA ASN A 109 4.87 -1.90 6.39
C ASN A 109 5.23 -0.41 6.16
N ASN A 110 4.24 0.48 6.11
CA ASN A 110 4.47 1.92 6.04
C ASN A 110 4.44 2.54 7.45
N PRO A 111 5.59 2.97 8.00
CA PRO A 111 5.70 3.49 9.38
C PRO A 111 5.11 4.90 9.55
N GLY A 112 4.54 5.47 8.49
CA GLY A 112 3.92 6.78 8.45
C GLY A 112 4.87 7.83 7.84
N GLY A 113 4.88 9.02 8.43
CA GLY A 113 5.64 10.18 7.94
C GLY A 113 4.87 11.47 8.19
N LEU A 114 4.90 12.38 7.23
CA LEU A 114 4.33 13.72 7.34
C LEU A 114 2.79 13.69 7.42
N LEU A 115 2.24 14.38 8.42
CA LEU A 115 0.80 14.50 8.65
C LEU A 115 0.06 15.13 7.48
N ASN A 116 0.57 16.24 6.95
CA ASN A 116 -0.03 16.95 5.82
C ASN A 116 -0.18 16.05 4.58
N GLN A 117 0.73 15.09 4.38
CA GLN A 117 0.66 14.15 3.27
C GLN A 117 -0.41 13.08 3.49
N ALA A 118 -0.59 12.59 4.72
CA ALA A 118 -1.73 11.72 5.04
C ALA A 118 -3.08 12.43 4.88
N VAL A 119 -3.15 13.71 5.30
CA VAL A 119 -4.35 14.52 5.09
C VAL A 119 -4.66 14.62 3.60
N ARG A 120 -3.69 15.04 2.78
CA ARG A 120 -3.87 15.16 1.32
C ARG A 120 -4.22 13.85 0.64
N VAL A 121 -3.62 12.74 1.05
CA VAL A 121 -3.94 11.41 0.51
C VAL A 121 -5.37 11.01 0.86
N SER A 122 -5.84 11.28 2.09
CA SER A 122 -7.22 10.98 2.50
C SER A 122 -8.24 11.88 1.79
N ASP A 123 -7.93 13.18 1.73
CA ASP A 123 -8.70 14.23 1.04
C ASP A 123 -8.92 13.90 -0.44
N ALA A 124 -7.95 13.23 -1.07
CA ALA A 124 -8.03 12.83 -2.47
C ALA A 124 -9.22 11.91 -2.81
N PHE A 125 -9.84 11.29 -1.81
CA PHE A 125 -10.88 10.27 -1.98
C PHE A 125 -12.16 10.59 -1.19
N LEU A 126 -12.27 11.77 -0.58
CA LEU A 126 -13.37 12.15 0.28
C LEU A 126 -13.93 13.50 -0.16
N ASP A 127 -15.24 13.61 -0.35
CA ASP A 127 -15.85 14.87 -0.76
C ASP A 127 -16.08 15.86 0.40
N ALA A 128 -16.16 15.37 1.65
CA ALA A 128 -16.42 16.21 2.81
C ALA A 128 -16.11 15.49 4.14
N GLY A 129 -16.09 16.28 5.22
CA GLY A 129 -16.04 15.80 6.60
C GLY A 129 -14.64 15.77 7.22
N GLU A 130 -14.55 15.48 8.52
CA GLU A 130 -13.27 15.46 9.23
C GLU A 130 -12.40 14.30 8.71
N ILE A 131 -11.12 14.53 8.47
CA ILE A 131 -10.12 13.50 8.14
C ILE A 131 -9.41 13.05 9.43
N VAL A 132 -8.92 14.04 10.19
CA VAL A 132 -8.21 13.82 11.45
C VAL A 132 -8.29 15.07 12.30
N SER A 133 -8.35 14.90 13.61
CA SER A 133 -8.12 15.98 14.57
C SER A 133 -6.94 15.68 15.49
N THR A 134 -6.20 16.72 15.87
CA THR A 134 -5.19 16.67 16.92
C THR A 134 -5.78 17.28 18.19
N ARG A 135 -5.47 16.69 19.35
CA ARG A 135 -5.81 17.28 20.65
C ARG A 135 -4.57 17.31 21.53
N GLY A 136 -4.09 18.51 21.82
CA GLY A 136 -2.99 18.78 22.73
C GLY A 136 -3.40 18.70 24.20
N ARG A 137 -2.50 19.16 25.08
CA ARG A 137 -2.77 19.26 26.51
C ARG A 137 -3.81 20.33 26.79
N ASP A 138 -3.66 21.50 26.19
CA ASP A 138 -4.63 22.57 26.28
C ASP A 138 -5.64 22.47 25.12
N PRO A 139 -6.94 22.76 25.33
CA PRO A 139 -7.96 22.62 24.30
C PRO A 139 -7.72 23.48 23.05
N GLN A 140 -6.92 24.54 23.16
CA GLN A 140 -6.56 25.42 22.05
C GLN A 140 -5.44 24.84 21.18
N ASP A 141 -4.70 23.84 21.68
CA ASP A 141 -3.57 23.21 20.98
C ASP A 141 -4.03 22.03 20.10
N GLY A 142 -5.20 22.18 19.48
CA GLY A 142 -5.81 21.18 18.63
C GLY A 142 -6.16 21.73 17.27
N ASP A 143 -5.86 20.95 16.24
CA ASP A 143 -6.21 21.25 14.86
C ASP A 143 -7.24 20.24 14.36
N ARG A 144 -8.06 20.67 13.41
CA ARG A 144 -8.98 19.81 12.68
C ARG A 144 -8.72 19.96 11.20
N PHE A 145 -8.52 18.83 10.54
CA PHE A 145 -8.33 18.75 9.10
C PHE A 145 -9.58 18.13 8.50
N ASN A 146 -10.22 18.83 7.57
CA ASN A 146 -11.42 18.36 6.89
C ASN A 146 -11.14 18.18 5.41
N ALA A 147 -11.87 17.26 4.79
CA ALA A 147 -11.83 17.03 3.37
C ALA A 147 -12.52 18.18 2.60
N GLN A 148 -12.06 18.38 1.37
CA GLN A 148 -12.62 19.28 0.37
C GLN A 148 -13.29 18.45 -0.73
N GLU A 149 -14.20 19.08 -1.48
CA GLU A 149 -14.93 18.39 -2.55
C GLU A 149 -13.99 17.82 -3.62
N GLY A 150 -14.19 16.54 -3.97
CA GLY A 150 -13.41 15.84 -4.98
C GLY A 150 -13.04 14.40 -4.60
N ASP A 151 -13.31 13.46 -5.52
CA ASP A 151 -12.86 12.07 -5.41
C ASP A 151 -12.07 11.66 -6.65
N LEU A 152 -10.75 11.44 -6.49
CA LEU A 152 -9.87 10.95 -7.55
C LEU A 152 -10.25 9.56 -8.04
N ALA A 153 -10.96 8.76 -7.23
CA ALA A 153 -11.45 7.45 -7.64
C ALA A 153 -12.82 7.51 -8.31
N GLN A 154 -13.45 8.69 -8.47
CA GLN A 154 -14.76 8.88 -9.11
C GLN A 154 -15.86 7.94 -8.58
N GLY A 155 -15.91 7.76 -7.25
CA GLY A 155 -16.87 6.88 -6.60
C GLY A 155 -16.61 5.38 -6.78
N LYS A 156 -15.53 4.99 -7.48
CA LYS A 156 -15.19 3.57 -7.65
C LYS A 156 -14.89 2.92 -6.29
N PRO A 157 -15.17 1.60 -6.14
CA PRO A 157 -14.88 0.86 -4.92
C PRO A 157 -13.41 0.95 -4.52
N MET A 158 -13.14 0.99 -3.21
CA MET A 158 -11.79 1.10 -2.67
C MET A 158 -11.53 0.16 -1.50
N VAL A 159 -10.30 -0.36 -1.44
CA VAL A 159 -9.78 -1.13 -0.32
C VAL A 159 -8.48 -0.53 0.19
N VAL A 160 -8.28 -0.51 1.51
CA VAL A 160 -7.00 -0.13 2.14
C VAL A 160 -6.38 -1.35 2.79
N LEU A 161 -5.15 -1.69 2.41
CA LEU A 161 -4.39 -2.79 3.02
C LEU A 161 -3.50 -2.29 4.16
N ILE A 162 -3.64 -2.91 5.34
CA ILE A 162 -2.82 -2.59 6.52
C ILE A 162 -2.24 -3.82 7.19
N ASN A 163 -1.16 -3.62 7.95
CA ASN A 163 -0.62 -4.63 8.85
C ASN A 163 0.02 -4.00 10.09
N GLY A 164 0.63 -4.83 10.96
CA GLY A 164 1.32 -4.35 12.17
C GLY A 164 2.48 -3.36 11.92
N GLY A 165 2.97 -3.24 10.70
CA GLY A 165 3.95 -2.23 10.30
C GLY A 165 3.35 -0.91 9.80
N SER A 166 2.02 -0.85 9.61
CA SER A 166 1.28 0.37 9.28
C SER A 166 1.16 1.24 10.53
N ALA A 167 1.73 2.44 10.53
CA ALA A 167 1.75 3.31 11.71
C ALA A 167 1.52 4.79 11.37
N SER A 168 1.08 5.57 12.37
CA SER A 168 1.00 7.03 12.34
C SER A 168 0.20 7.55 11.13
N ALA A 169 0.86 8.17 10.15
CA ALA A 169 0.22 8.72 8.96
C ALA A 169 -0.60 7.67 8.18
N SER A 170 -0.12 6.41 8.12
CA SER A 170 -0.86 5.29 7.53
C SER A 170 -2.17 5.00 8.27
N GLU A 171 -2.16 5.11 9.59
CA GLU A 171 -3.33 4.87 10.45
C GLU A 171 -4.36 5.99 10.33
N ILE A 172 -3.90 7.22 10.03
CA ILE A 172 -4.77 8.34 9.71
C ILE A 172 -5.52 8.07 8.40
N VAL A 173 -4.82 7.67 7.33
CA VAL A 173 -5.46 7.36 6.04
C VAL A 173 -6.45 6.21 6.18
N ALA A 174 -6.02 5.10 6.79
CA ALA A 174 -6.90 3.94 7.00
C ALA A 174 -8.12 4.30 7.86
N GLY A 175 -7.92 4.99 8.98
CA GLY A 175 -9.00 5.37 9.89
C GLY A 175 -9.97 6.40 9.28
N ALA A 176 -9.47 7.37 8.52
CA ALA A 176 -10.31 8.38 7.86
C ALA A 176 -11.20 7.72 6.80
N LEU A 177 -10.62 6.95 5.88
CA LEU A 177 -11.37 6.29 4.81
C LEU A 177 -12.34 5.22 5.35
N GLN A 178 -11.98 4.54 6.45
CA GLN A 178 -12.85 3.59 7.13
C GLN A 178 -14.04 4.28 7.81
N ASP A 179 -13.79 5.32 8.61
CA ASP A 179 -14.84 6.00 9.38
C ASP A 179 -15.87 6.68 8.46
N HIS A 180 -15.44 7.14 7.29
CA HIS A 180 -16.33 7.66 6.23
C HIS A 180 -17.03 6.57 5.42
N ARG A 181 -16.72 5.29 5.65
CA ARG A 181 -17.16 4.15 4.82
C ARG A 181 -16.79 4.32 3.34
N ARG A 182 -15.71 5.06 3.07
CA ARG A 182 -15.20 5.26 1.71
C ARG A 182 -14.43 4.05 1.20
N ALA A 183 -13.73 3.36 2.09
CA ALA A 183 -12.96 2.17 1.75
C ALA A 183 -13.12 1.08 2.82
N ILE A 184 -13.02 -0.18 2.39
CA ILE A 184 -12.94 -1.32 3.30
C ILE A 184 -11.48 -1.52 3.70
N VAL A 185 -11.18 -1.60 4.99
CA VAL A 185 -9.84 -1.87 5.50
C VAL A 185 -9.64 -3.37 5.64
N VAL A 186 -8.60 -3.89 5.01
CA VAL A 186 -8.30 -5.33 4.95
C VAL A 186 -6.88 -5.58 5.48
N GLY A 187 -6.70 -6.70 6.19
CA GLY A 187 -5.37 -7.17 6.61
C GLY A 187 -5.30 -7.47 8.10
N THR A 188 -4.32 -6.90 8.80
CA THR A 188 -4.14 -7.11 10.25
C THR A 188 -4.08 -5.79 11.01
N LYS A 189 -4.30 -5.84 12.33
CA LYS A 189 -4.28 -4.64 13.18
C LYS A 189 -3.01 -3.82 12.96
N SER A 190 -3.17 -2.51 12.84
CA SER A 190 -2.04 -1.58 12.69
C SER A 190 -1.26 -1.39 14.00
N PHE A 191 -0.17 -0.63 13.93
CA PHE A 191 0.81 -0.48 15.01
C PHE A 191 0.25 0.19 16.29
N GLY A 192 -0.57 1.23 16.14
CA GLY A 192 -1.15 2.00 17.26
C GLY A 192 -0.36 3.24 17.66
N LYS A 193 0.24 3.97 16.70
CA LYS A 193 0.93 5.23 16.97
C LYS A 193 0.01 6.41 16.66
N GLY A 194 -0.67 6.89 17.70
CA GLY A 194 -1.59 8.02 17.65
C GLY A 194 -1.06 9.32 18.22
N SER A 195 0.25 9.52 18.29
CA SER A 195 0.87 10.68 18.93
C SER A 195 1.50 11.66 17.92
N VAL A 196 1.27 12.95 18.10
CA VAL A 196 1.99 14.03 17.43
C VAL A 196 3.29 14.28 18.17
N GLN A 197 4.40 14.36 17.44
CA GLN A 197 5.69 14.72 18.01
C GLN A 197 6.21 16.00 17.37
N THR A 198 6.56 16.97 18.22
CA THR A 198 7.16 18.24 17.82
C THR A 198 8.65 18.19 18.12
N VAL A 199 9.47 18.60 17.15
CA VAL A 199 10.92 18.79 17.35
C VAL A 199 11.13 20.19 17.87
N MET A 200 11.50 20.31 19.14
CA MET A 200 11.76 21.57 19.83
C MET A 200 13.27 21.82 19.85
N PRO A 201 13.78 22.87 19.17
CA PRO A 201 15.20 23.18 19.23
C PRO A 201 15.61 23.53 20.67
N LEU A 202 16.76 23.01 21.10
CA LEU A 202 17.37 23.33 22.40
C LEU A 202 18.47 24.38 22.21
N ARG A 203 18.98 24.96 23.31
CA ARG A 203 20.16 25.82 23.22
C ARG A 203 21.35 25.01 22.71
N GLY A 204 22.02 25.50 21.67
CA GLY A 204 23.10 24.79 20.97
C GLY A 204 22.60 24.13 19.68
N GLU A 205 23.20 22.99 19.31
CA GLU A 205 22.87 22.24 18.08
C GLU A 205 21.92 21.05 18.32
N GLY A 206 21.37 20.92 19.53
CA GLY A 206 20.48 19.83 19.91
C GLY A 206 19.00 20.15 19.68
N ALA A 207 18.18 19.10 19.59
CA ALA A 207 16.72 19.22 19.58
C ALA A 207 16.05 18.13 20.44
N MET A 208 14.89 18.44 21.02
CA MET A 208 14.06 17.50 21.76
C MET A 208 12.85 17.11 20.92
N ARG A 209 12.63 15.82 20.72
CA ARG A 209 11.39 15.32 20.11
C ARG A 209 10.38 15.03 21.22
N LEU A 210 9.41 15.92 21.41
CA LEU A 210 8.41 15.84 22.47
C LEU A 210 7.04 15.47 21.93
N THR A 211 6.33 14.56 22.60
CA THR A 211 4.93 14.27 22.27
C THR A 211 4.05 15.37 22.82
N THR A 212 3.36 16.08 21.93
CA THR A 212 2.59 17.30 22.27
C THR A 212 1.08 17.09 22.16
N ALA A 213 0.64 16.19 21.29
CA ALA A 213 -0.78 15.94 21.05
C ALA A 213 -1.06 14.48 20.67
N ARG A 214 -2.34 14.13 20.60
CA ARG A 214 -2.84 12.85 20.08
C ARG A 214 -3.71 13.07 18.85
N TYR A 215 -3.65 12.14 17.91
CA TYR A 215 -4.55 12.04 16.77
C TYR A 215 -5.84 11.33 17.15
N TYR A 216 -6.93 11.79 16.55
CA TYR A 216 -8.26 11.20 16.64
C TYR A 216 -8.82 11.03 15.23
N THR A 217 -9.42 9.87 14.97
CA THR A 217 -10.11 9.59 13.71
C THR A 217 -11.45 10.34 13.66
N PRO A 218 -12.14 10.38 12.50
CA PRO A 218 -13.39 11.13 12.35
C PRO A 218 -14.50 10.70 13.33
N SER A 219 -14.54 9.41 13.73
CA SER A 219 -15.44 8.90 14.76
C SER A 219 -15.08 9.33 16.19
N GLY A 220 -14.02 10.13 16.37
CA GLY A 220 -13.53 10.61 17.66
C GLY A 220 -12.71 9.59 18.44
N ARG A 221 -12.35 8.45 17.84
CA ARG A 221 -11.55 7.40 18.47
C ARG A 221 -10.06 7.75 18.45
N SER A 222 -9.35 7.46 19.53
CA SER A 222 -7.88 7.56 19.55
C SER A 222 -7.25 6.23 19.10
N ILE A 223 -6.34 6.30 18.13
CA ILE A 223 -5.59 5.14 17.64
C ILE A 223 -4.37 4.79 18.53
N GLN A 224 -4.05 5.60 19.54
CA GLN A 224 -2.88 5.38 20.39
C GLN A 224 -2.98 4.04 21.15
N ALA A 225 -1.92 3.22 21.08
CA ALA A 225 -1.76 1.89 21.66
C ALA A 225 -2.76 0.81 21.17
N LEU A 226 -3.80 1.19 20.44
CA LEU A 226 -4.79 0.27 19.89
C LEU A 226 -4.60 0.01 18.40
N GLY A 227 -4.32 1.04 17.62
CA GLY A 227 -4.30 1.01 16.16
C GLY A 227 -5.69 1.04 15.54
N VAL A 228 -5.71 0.99 14.21
CA VAL A 228 -6.87 0.75 13.37
C VAL A 228 -7.09 -0.77 13.26
N SER A 229 -8.31 -1.20 13.53
CA SER A 229 -8.72 -2.59 13.30
C SER A 229 -9.29 -2.70 11.88
N PRO A 230 -8.86 -3.68 11.08
CA PRO A 230 -9.42 -3.86 9.74
C PRO A 230 -10.88 -4.30 9.84
N ASP A 231 -11.68 -3.92 8.85
CA ASP A 231 -13.06 -4.40 8.68
C ASP A 231 -13.07 -5.91 8.39
N ILE A 232 -12.08 -6.37 7.61
CA ILE A 232 -11.89 -7.79 7.31
C ILE A 232 -10.47 -8.21 7.69
N ILE A 233 -10.36 -9.08 8.71
CA ILE A 233 -9.09 -9.61 9.16
C ILE A 233 -8.62 -10.68 8.18
N VAL A 234 -7.47 -10.43 7.55
CA VAL A 234 -6.78 -11.35 6.64
C VAL A 234 -5.31 -11.38 7.02
N ALA A 235 -4.83 -12.51 7.52
CA ALA A 235 -3.41 -12.72 7.79
C ALA A 235 -2.70 -13.23 6.53
N GLN A 236 -1.45 -12.83 6.31
CA GLN A 236 -0.62 -13.52 5.33
C GLN A 236 -0.28 -14.91 5.86
N PRO A 237 -0.55 -15.98 5.09
CA PRO A 237 -0.05 -17.30 5.45
C PRO A 237 1.48 -17.28 5.43
N PRO A 238 2.14 -18.05 6.31
CA PRO A 238 3.58 -18.25 6.18
C PRO A 238 3.85 -18.82 4.79
N ARG A 239 4.91 -18.34 4.14
CA ARG A 239 5.38 -18.92 2.88
C ARG A 239 5.65 -20.39 3.17
N ARG A 240 4.87 -21.29 2.58
CA ARG A 240 5.22 -22.70 2.60
C ARG A 240 6.54 -22.80 1.87
N GLU A 241 7.59 -23.23 2.57
CA GLU A 241 8.70 -23.87 1.89
C GLU A 241 8.05 -25.03 1.12
N GLU A 242 8.32 -25.11 -0.18
CA GLU A 242 7.84 -26.22 -0.99
C GLU A 242 8.44 -27.49 -0.40
N GLU A 243 7.75 -28.12 0.54
CA GLU A 243 7.90 -29.55 0.72
C GLU A 243 7.48 -30.13 -0.63
N GLU A 244 8.45 -30.74 -1.33
CA GLU A 244 8.26 -31.57 -2.51
C GLU A 244 7.37 -32.76 -2.14
N ASP A 245 6.12 -32.49 -1.78
CA ASP A 245 5.08 -33.49 -1.77
C ASP A 245 4.69 -33.66 -3.23
N ASP A 246 5.51 -34.43 -3.96
CA ASP A 246 5.36 -34.88 -5.35
C ASP A 246 4.15 -35.83 -5.52
N THR A 247 3.11 -35.60 -4.72
CA THR A 247 1.80 -36.17 -4.93
C THR A 247 1.09 -35.21 -5.87
N PRO A 248 1.01 -35.47 -7.19
CA PRO A 248 0.20 -34.66 -8.06
C PRO A 248 -1.20 -34.66 -7.46
N THR A 249 -1.68 -33.48 -7.05
CA THR A 249 -3.09 -33.26 -6.73
C THR A 249 -3.83 -33.91 -7.86
N ARG A 250 -4.48 -35.06 -7.60
CA ARG A 250 -5.22 -35.80 -8.62
C ARG A 250 -6.19 -34.79 -9.21
N GLY A 251 -5.89 -34.31 -10.41
CA GLY A 251 -6.70 -33.30 -11.09
C GLY A 251 -8.15 -33.72 -10.94
N ALA A 252 -8.96 -32.82 -10.40
CA ALA A 252 -10.37 -33.09 -10.21
C ALA A 252 -10.93 -33.42 -11.59
N ARG A 253 -11.19 -34.71 -11.85
CA ARG A 253 -11.65 -35.18 -13.15
C ARG A 253 -12.91 -34.40 -13.52
N SER A 254 -12.82 -33.59 -14.56
CA SER A 254 -13.98 -32.88 -15.09
C SER A 254 -14.73 -33.78 -16.08
N GLU A 255 -16.03 -33.56 -16.27
CA GLU A 255 -16.82 -34.30 -17.26
C GLU A 255 -16.22 -34.16 -18.67
N ALA A 256 -15.64 -33.00 -18.98
CA ALA A 256 -14.99 -32.71 -20.25
C ALA A 256 -13.80 -33.65 -20.56
N GLU A 257 -13.09 -34.16 -19.54
CA GLU A 257 -11.95 -35.07 -19.67
C GLU A 257 -12.35 -36.54 -19.87
N LEU A 258 -13.63 -36.88 -19.73
CA LEU A 258 -14.10 -38.25 -19.89
C LEU A 258 -14.17 -38.63 -21.38
N ARG A 259 -13.83 -39.87 -21.68
CA ARG A 259 -13.95 -40.42 -23.03
C ARG A 259 -15.43 -40.49 -23.42
N GLY A 260 -15.82 -39.74 -24.47
CA GLY A 260 -17.21 -39.63 -24.90
C GLY A 260 -17.99 -38.53 -24.18
N SER A 261 -17.29 -37.55 -23.59
CA SER A 261 -17.90 -36.33 -23.05
C SER A 261 -18.77 -35.64 -24.10
N LEU A 262 -19.90 -35.11 -23.64
CA LEU A 262 -20.82 -34.37 -24.49
C LEU A 262 -20.24 -32.97 -24.69
N ASN A 263 -20.14 -32.55 -25.95
CA ASN A 263 -19.78 -31.18 -26.27
C ASN A 263 -20.97 -30.26 -26.02
N ASN A 264 -20.69 -29.05 -25.53
CA ASN A 264 -21.71 -28.04 -25.40
C ASN A 264 -21.96 -27.37 -26.75
N ASP A 265 -22.78 -27.99 -27.60
CA ASP A 265 -23.09 -27.54 -28.96
C ASP A 265 -24.03 -26.31 -29.01
N SER A 266 -24.45 -25.82 -27.83
CA SER A 266 -25.36 -24.68 -27.70
C SER A 266 -24.66 -23.32 -27.56
N LEU A 267 -23.35 -23.31 -27.33
CA LEU A 267 -22.56 -22.08 -27.23
C LEU A 267 -21.97 -21.69 -28.59
N THR A 268 -22.09 -20.42 -28.93
CA THR A 268 -21.35 -19.83 -30.05
C THR A 268 -19.83 -19.81 -29.75
N GLU A 269 -19.00 -19.73 -30.80
CA GLU A 269 -17.54 -19.63 -30.64
C GLU A 269 -17.12 -18.41 -29.83
N ASP A 270 -17.84 -17.29 -29.96
CA ASP A 270 -17.58 -16.08 -29.17
C ASP A 270 -17.91 -16.27 -27.68
N GLU A 271 -19.01 -16.95 -27.34
CA GLU A 271 -19.35 -17.27 -25.95
C GLU A 271 -18.34 -18.24 -25.33
N ARG A 272 -17.86 -19.23 -26.10
CA ARG A 272 -16.79 -20.14 -25.65
C ARG A 272 -15.50 -19.40 -25.35
N ARG A 273 -15.07 -18.51 -26.26
CA ARG A 273 -13.88 -17.68 -26.05
C ARG A 273 -14.01 -16.82 -24.79
N GLN A 274 -15.17 -16.20 -24.58
CA GLN A 274 -15.43 -15.38 -23.39
C GLN A 274 -15.29 -16.20 -22.10
N ILE A 275 -15.88 -17.39 -22.04
CA ILE A 275 -15.80 -18.27 -20.87
C ILE A 275 -14.35 -18.71 -20.60
N GLU A 276 -13.58 -19.02 -21.64
CA GLU A 276 -12.16 -19.39 -21.50
C GLU A 276 -11.31 -18.21 -21.02
N GLU A 277 -11.54 -17.00 -21.55
CA GLU A 277 -10.88 -15.78 -21.09
C GLU A 277 -11.20 -15.47 -19.62
N ASP A 278 -12.47 -15.62 -19.22
CA ASP A 278 -12.90 -15.43 -17.83
C ASP A 278 -12.28 -16.47 -16.89
N ARG A 279 -12.15 -17.73 -17.35
CA ARG A 279 -11.45 -18.79 -16.60
C ARG A 279 -9.97 -18.50 -16.43
N ALA A 280 -9.29 -18.09 -17.50
CA ALA A 280 -7.88 -17.72 -17.45
C ALA A 280 -7.63 -16.53 -16.50
N LYS A 281 -8.52 -15.51 -16.50
CA LYS A 281 -8.47 -14.40 -15.53
C LYS A 281 -8.66 -14.88 -14.09
N ALA A 282 -9.55 -15.85 -13.86
CA ALA A 282 -9.76 -16.43 -12.54
C ALA A 282 -8.54 -17.23 -12.06
N GLU A 283 -7.94 -18.04 -12.93
CA GLU A 283 -6.71 -18.80 -12.64
C GLU A 283 -5.53 -17.87 -12.34
N ALA A 284 -5.28 -16.85 -13.16
CA ALA A 284 -4.23 -15.86 -12.90
C ALA A 284 -4.43 -15.10 -11.56
N SER A 285 -5.69 -14.90 -11.15
CA SER A 285 -6.00 -14.31 -9.85
C SER A 285 -5.72 -15.27 -8.69
N ALA A 286 -5.81 -16.58 -8.93
CA ALA A 286 -5.47 -17.60 -7.95
C ALA A 286 -3.96 -17.67 -7.71
N ASP A 287 -3.13 -17.47 -8.73
CA ASP A 287 -1.67 -17.46 -8.58
C ASP A 287 -1.18 -16.34 -7.65
N ILE A 288 -1.81 -15.15 -7.72
CA ILE A 288 -1.54 -14.03 -6.80
C ILE A 288 -1.76 -14.45 -5.34
N ARG A 289 -2.68 -15.38 -5.05
CA ARG A 289 -2.94 -15.83 -3.68
C ARG A 289 -1.74 -16.55 -3.06
N ASN A 290 -0.89 -17.16 -3.88
CA ASN A 290 0.32 -17.83 -3.42
C ASN A 290 1.45 -16.83 -3.12
N GLU A 291 1.49 -15.71 -3.84
CA GLU A 291 2.49 -14.65 -3.64
C GLU A 291 2.11 -13.65 -2.55
N ASP A 292 0.86 -13.18 -2.59
CA ASP A 292 0.32 -12.14 -1.72
C ASP A 292 -1.18 -12.38 -1.48
N TYR A 293 -1.47 -13.22 -0.48
CA TYR A 293 -2.84 -13.62 -0.14
C TYR A 293 -3.73 -12.43 0.25
N GLN A 294 -3.20 -11.46 1.01
CA GLN A 294 -3.95 -10.25 1.38
C GLN A 294 -4.32 -9.41 0.16
N LEU A 295 -3.40 -9.21 -0.78
CA LEU A 295 -3.66 -8.44 -2.00
C LEU A 295 -4.68 -9.15 -2.89
N ALA A 296 -4.53 -10.46 -3.10
CA ALA A 296 -5.49 -11.25 -3.85
C ALA A 296 -6.90 -11.15 -3.25
N TYR A 297 -7.01 -11.25 -1.92
CA TYR A 297 -8.28 -11.11 -1.22
C TYR A 297 -8.92 -9.71 -1.41
N ALA A 298 -8.11 -8.65 -1.38
CA ALA A 298 -8.58 -7.30 -1.66
C ALA A 298 -9.08 -7.13 -3.11
N ILE A 299 -8.40 -7.74 -4.08
CA ILE A 299 -8.84 -7.76 -5.48
C ILE A 299 -10.18 -8.50 -5.60
N ASP A 300 -10.34 -9.64 -4.91
CA ASP A 300 -11.58 -10.42 -4.94
C ASP A 300 -12.77 -9.63 -4.35
N ILE A 301 -12.55 -8.86 -3.27
CA ILE A 301 -13.55 -7.94 -2.73
C ILE A 301 -13.99 -6.93 -3.79
N LEU A 302 -13.04 -6.28 -4.48
CA LEU A 302 -13.36 -5.26 -5.48
C LEU A 302 -14.11 -5.86 -6.68
N LYS A 303 -13.71 -7.05 -7.14
CA LYS A 303 -14.43 -7.79 -8.18
C LYS A 303 -15.86 -8.11 -7.76
N GLY A 304 -16.06 -8.59 -6.53
CA GLY A 304 -17.39 -8.88 -6.00
C GLY A 304 -18.27 -7.64 -5.91
N ILE A 305 -17.73 -6.52 -5.41
CA ILE A 305 -18.46 -5.25 -5.33
C ILE A 305 -18.78 -4.73 -6.73
N SER A 306 -17.85 -4.78 -7.67
CA SER A 306 -18.06 -4.30 -9.04
C SER A 306 -19.06 -5.14 -9.82
N ALA A 307 -19.11 -6.46 -9.58
CA ALA A 307 -20.05 -7.36 -10.24
C ALA A 307 -21.50 -7.15 -9.78
N LEU A 308 -21.72 -6.77 -8.51
CA LEU A 308 -23.06 -6.60 -7.91
C LEU A 308 -23.47 -5.13 -7.75
N GLY A 309 -22.51 -4.21 -7.74
CA GLY A 309 -22.69 -2.80 -7.41
C GLY A 309 -23.64 -2.02 -8.31
N PRO A 310 -23.58 -2.17 -9.66
CA PRO A 310 -24.47 -1.44 -10.56
C PRO A 310 -25.96 -1.75 -10.33
N GLU A 311 -26.31 -3.01 -10.08
CA GLU A 311 -27.69 -3.43 -9.82
C GLU A 311 -28.18 -2.98 -8.44
N TYR A 312 -27.32 -3.01 -7.41
CA TYR A 312 -27.70 -2.63 -6.05
C TYR A 312 -27.87 -1.11 -5.89
N ALA A 313 -27.01 -0.31 -6.52
CA ALA A 313 -27.14 1.15 -6.55
C ALA A 313 -28.40 1.60 -7.31
N ALA A 314 -28.72 0.94 -8.42
CA ALA A 314 -29.96 1.18 -9.16
C ALA A 314 -31.21 0.80 -8.34
N ALA A 315 -31.17 -0.30 -7.59
CA ALA A 315 -32.27 -0.74 -6.74
C ALA A 315 -32.55 0.22 -5.57
N LEU A 316 -31.50 0.78 -4.94
CA LEU A 316 -31.64 1.76 -3.86
C LEU A 316 -32.17 3.12 -4.37
N ALA A 317 -31.67 3.60 -5.51
CA ALA A 317 -32.17 4.82 -6.14
C ALA A 317 -33.65 4.73 -6.55
N ALA A 318 -34.11 3.54 -6.94
CA ALA A 318 -35.51 3.27 -7.27
C ALA A 318 -36.42 3.16 -6.02
N GLN A 319 -35.86 2.95 -4.82
CA GLN A 319 -36.61 2.95 -3.56
C GLN A 319 -36.80 4.35 -2.98
N ASP A 320 -35.82 5.24 -3.15
CA ASP A 320 -35.90 6.64 -2.67
C ASP A 320 -36.76 7.56 -3.57
N SER A 321 -37.25 7.04 -4.70
CA SER A 321 -38.11 7.75 -5.66
C SER A 321 -39.60 7.36 -5.59
N ASN A 322 -39.99 6.56 -4.59
CA ASN A 322 -41.38 6.24 -4.23
C ASN A 322 -41.73 6.76 -2.83
#